data_AF-A0A7M5WMJ7-F1
#
_entry.id   AF-A0A7M5WMJ7-F1
#
_cell.length_a   1.000
_cell.length_b   1.000
_cell.length_c   1.000
_cell.angle_alpha   90.00
_cell.angle_beta   90.00
_cell.angle_gamma   90.00
#
_symmetry.space_group_name_H-M   'P 1'
#
loop_
_entity.id
_entity.type
_entity.pdbx_description
1 polymer ?
#
loop_
_entity_poly.entity_id
_entity_poly.type
_entity_poly.pdbx_seq_one_letter_code
_entity_poly.pdbx_strand_id
1 'polypeptide(L)'
;MIDSTTTPVNMECLHKQLLEEQQENKELKSRVDELQMALESADINYEMFKQRCMIQFENFQNEMANMKKDFEQMLEASRQMVQPQRQDLRKLHKCAEENHRNINDVDLRLQLLENSRMNGKLLWKIDDFRQRRQQTLVGDISALHSAPCYTSEYGYKFCLRAYLNGDGVGEGTHLSLFLVLMKSDYDNILEWPFQKKIKFTLINQQNRSKDHIEEINPKKGSESFQKPKKEMNIASGCPMFIELNRLDIDGFLKDDCLFFEVDVE
;
A
#
# COMPACT_ATOMS: atom_id res chain seq x y z
N MET A 1 -78.36 104.45 7.43
CA MET A 1 -78.57 103.91 6.08
C MET A 1 -78.35 102.42 6.18
N ILE A 2 -79.37 101.67 5.78
CA ILE A 2 -79.38 100.21 5.69
C ILE A 2 -78.42 99.83 4.57
N ASP A 3 -77.55 98.84 4.80
CA ASP A 3 -77.10 97.99 3.69
C ASP A 3 -76.85 96.57 4.22
N SER A 4 -77.88 95.74 4.05
CA SER A 4 -77.88 94.31 4.36
C SER A 4 -77.90 93.55 3.03
N THR A 5 -76.74 93.34 2.43
CA THR A 5 -76.58 92.43 1.30
C THR A 5 -76.28 91.04 1.82
N THR A 6 -77.32 90.30 2.21
CA THR A 6 -77.26 88.84 2.30
C THR A 6 -77.75 88.31 0.95
N THR A 7 -76.82 87.80 0.14
CA THR A 7 -77.11 87.20 -1.17
C THR A 7 -78.15 86.07 -1.05
N PRO A 8 -79.14 85.99 -1.94
CA PRO A 8 -80.19 84.98 -1.88
C PRO A 8 -79.62 83.60 -2.20
N VAL A 9 -79.85 82.63 -1.33
CA VAL A 9 -79.56 81.21 -1.58
C VAL A 9 -80.52 80.73 -2.68
N ASN A 10 -79.99 80.26 -3.81
CA ASN A 10 -80.77 79.74 -4.94
C ASN A 10 -81.19 78.27 -4.65
N MET A 11 -82.43 78.08 -4.19
CA MET A 11 -83.00 76.77 -3.82
C MET A 11 -83.03 75.74 -4.96
N GLU A 12 -83.13 76.15 -6.23
CA GLU A 12 -83.11 75.21 -7.37
C GLU A 12 -81.72 74.60 -7.58
N CYS A 13 -80.66 75.38 -7.38
CA CYS A 13 -79.28 74.91 -7.47
C CYS A 13 -79.00 73.85 -6.39
N LEU A 14 -79.46 74.11 -5.17
CA LEU A 14 -79.31 73.20 -4.04
C LEU A 14 -80.08 71.87 -4.24
N HIS A 15 -81.28 71.93 -4.84
CA HIS A 15 -82.07 70.72 -5.12
C HIS A 15 -81.45 69.85 -6.21
N LYS A 16 -80.86 70.46 -7.24
CA LYS A 16 -80.14 69.73 -8.28
C LYS A 16 -78.87 69.07 -7.74
N GLN A 17 -78.11 69.77 -6.89
CA GLN A 17 -76.95 69.20 -6.19
C GLN A 17 -77.34 68.02 -5.29
N LEU A 18 -78.44 68.14 -4.54
CA LEU A 18 -78.95 67.04 -3.72
C LEU A 18 -79.32 65.80 -4.53
N LEU A 19 -79.89 65.98 -5.73
CA LEU A 19 -80.28 64.86 -6.60
C LEU A 19 -79.06 64.18 -7.22
N GLU A 20 -78.03 64.96 -7.61
CA GLU A 20 -76.74 64.44 -8.10
C GLU A 20 -76.03 63.65 -6.99
N GLU A 21 -75.97 64.17 -5.76
CA GLU A 21 -75.42 63.46 -4.59
C GLU A 21 -76.20 62.18 -4.26
N GLN A 22 -77.52 62.17 -4.41
CA GLN A 22 -78.34 60.97 -4.20
C GLN A 22 -78.08 59.89 -5.25
N GLN A 23 -77.84 60.29 -6.50
CA GLN A 23 -77.51 59.36 -7.57
C GLN A 23 -76.09 58.80 -7.39
N GLU A 24 -75.13 59.65 -7.05
CA GLU A 24 -73.75 59.25 -6.75
C GLU A 24 -73.70 58.30 -5.55
N ASN A 25 -74.49 58.55 -4.49
CA ASN A 25 -74.60 57.65 -3.35
C ASN A 25 -75.17 56.27 -3.71
N LYS A 26 -76.15 56.20 -4.63
CA LYS A 26 -76.67 54.90 -5.11
C LYS A 26 -75.61 54.13 -5.88
N GLU A 27 -74.85 54.81 -6.73
CA GLU A 27 -73.80 54.22 -7.54
C GLU A 27 -72.62 53.75 -6.67
N LEU A 28 -72.22 54.57 -5.69
CA LEU A 28 -71.25 54.19 -4.66
C LEU A 28 -71.70 52.95 -3.88
N LYS A 29 -72.97 52.88 -3.49
CA LYS A 29 -73.51 51.72 -2.77
C LYS A 29 -73.44 50.44 -3.61
N SER A 30 -73.80 50.50 -4.89
CA SER A 30 -73.66 49.35 -5.81
C SER A 30 -72.21 48.90 -5.93
N ARG A 31 -71.26 49.84 -6.02
CA ARG A 31 -69.83 49.52 -6.06
C ARG A 31 -69.31 48.90 -4.76
N VAL A 32 -69.81 49.36 -3.61
CA VAL A 32 -69.47 48.76 -2.31
C VAL A 32 -69.96 47.32 -2.25
N ASP A 33 -71.19 47.05 -2.68
CA ASP A 33 -71.75 45.69 -2.70
C ASP A 33 -70.94 44.77 -3.65
N GLU A 34 -70.58 45.25 -4.84
CA GLU A 34 -69.71 44.51 -5.78
C GLU A 34 -68.32 44.23 -5.21
N LEU A 35 -67.68 45.23 -4.60
CA LEU A 35 -66.37 45.07 -3.97
C LEU A 35 -66.43 44.09 -2.79
N GLN A 36 -67.53 44.08 -2.04
CA GLN A 36 -67.71 43.17 -0.93
C GLN A 36 -67.86 41.72 -1.40
N MET A 37 -68.64 41.48 -2.46
CA MET A 37 -68.73 40.17 -3.10
C MET A 37 -67.38 39.71 -3.67
N ALA A 38 -66.63 40.61 -4.30
CA ALA A 38 -65.32 40.32 -4.84
C ALA A 38 -64.31 39.98 -3.72
N LEU A 39 -64.37 40.70 -2.60
CA LEU A 39 -63.54 40.44 -1.41
C LEU A 39 -63.83 39.06 -0.81
N GLU A 40 -65.11 38.70 -0.63
CA GLU A 40 -65.51 37.38 -0.14
C GLU A 40 -65.05 36.25 -1.06
N SER A 41 -65.16 36.43 -2.39
CA SER A 41 -64.66 35.46 -3.35
C SER A 41 -63.13 35.31 -3.30
N ALA A 42 -62.41 36.41 -3.16
CA ALA A 42 -60.95 36.41 -3.03
C ALA A 42 -60.49 35.67 -1.76
N ASP A 43 -61.18 35.88 -0.63
CA ASP A 43 -60.89 35.18 0.63
C ASP A 43 -61.08 33.66 0.51
N ILE A 44 -62.18 33.21 -0.14
CA ILE A 44 -62.41 31.78 -0.40
C ILE A 44 -61.30 31.20 -1.30
N ASN A 45 -60.92 31.92 -2.36
CA ASN A 45 -59.87 31.48 -3.27
C ASN A 45 -58.50 31.40 -2.58
N TYR A 46 -58.18 32.38 -1.74
CA TYR A 46 -56.96 32.39 -0.94
C TYR A 46 -56.92 31.17 0.00
N GLU A 47 -58.01 30.88 0.69
CA GLU A 47 -58.03 29.78 1.66
C GLU A 47 -58.00 28.40 0.96
N MET A 48 -58.64 28.26 -0.21
CA MET A 48 -58.50 27.07 -1.05
C MET A 48 -57.07 26.89 -1.57
N PHE A 49 -56.42 27.98 -2.03
CA PHE A 49 -55.05 27.93 -2.51
C PHE A 49 -54.09 27.54 -1.38
N LYS A 50 -54.25 28.16 -0.21
CA LYS A 50 -53.48 27.84 1.01
C LYS A 50 -53.64 26.39 1.42
N GLN A 51 -54.85 25.83 1.42
CA GLN A 51 -55.08 24.41 1.67
C GLN A 51 -54.37 23.51 0.65
N ARG A 52 -54.46 23.82 -0.65
CA ARG A 52 -53.74 23.05 -1.68
C ARG A 52 -52.24 23.08 -1.47
N CYS A 53 -51.68 24.24 -1.17
CA CYS A 53 -50.24 24.38 -0.89
C CYS A 53 -49.82 23.56 0.33
N MET A 54 -50.62 23.55 1.41
CA MET A 54 -50.30 22.73 2.59
C MET A 54 -50.29 21.24 2.27
N ILE A 55 -51.30 20.74 1.55
CA ILE A 55 -51.38 19.33 1.18
C ILE A 55 -50.20 18.93 0.27
N GLN A 56 -49.85 19.77 -0.71
CA GLN A 56 -48.70 19.51 -1.57
C GLN A 56 -47.38 19.50 -0.80
N PHE A 57 -47.21 20.42 0.16
CA PHE A 57 -46.02 20.47 0.98
C PHE A 57 -45.88 19.23 1.88
N GLU A 58 -46.98 18.79 2.49
CA GLU A 58 -47.02 17.58 3.31
C GLU A 58 -46.70 16.32 2.48
N ASN A 59 -47.28 16.19 1.28
CA ASN A 59 -46.97 15.10 0.37
C ASN A 59 -45.49 15.08 -0.02
N PHE A 60 -44.92 16.24 -0.35
CA PHE A 60 -43.50 16.36 -0.69
C PHE A 60 -42.59 15.98 0.48
N GLN A 61 -42.93 16.40 1.70
CA GLN A 61 -42.18 16.00 2.90
C GLN A 61 -42.22 14.49 3.11
N ASN A 62 -43.37 13.85 2.90
CA ASN A 62 -43.53 12.41 3.02
C ASN A 62 -42.72 11.65 1.95
N GLU A 63 -42.74 12.10 0.70
CA GLU A 63 -41.91 11.51 -0.37
C GLU A 63 -40.42 11.65 -0.07
N MET A 64 -39.98 12.81 0.40
CA MET A 64 -38.58 13.04 0.76
C MET A 64 -38.14 12.17 1.95
N ALA A 65 -39.01 11.97 2.94
CA ALA A 65 -38.75 11.07 4.07
C ALA A 65 -38.64 9.60 3.62
N ASN A 66 -39.53 9.16 2.72
CA ASN A 66 -39.48 7.81 2.15
C ASN A 66 -38.21 7.61 1.32
N MET A 67 -37.87 8.55 0.44
CA MET A 67 -36.66 8.49 -0.38
C MET A 67 -35.39 8.44 0.47
N LYS A 68 -35.35 9.22 1.56
CA LYS A 68 -34.23 9.18 2.51
C LYS A 68 -34.10 7.79 3.15
N LYS A 69 -35.22 7.20 3.58
CA LYS A 69 -35.25 5.87 4.19
C LYS A 69 -34.77 4.79 3.20
N ASP A 70 -35.21 4.85 1.95
CA ASP A 70 -34.80 3.92 0.90
C ASP A 70 -33.29 4.03 0.61
N PHE A 71 -32.77 5.26 0.59
CA PHE A 71 -31.34 5.49 0.40
C PHE A 71 -30.52 4.92 1.57
N GLU A 72 -30.96 5.12 2.81
CA GLU A 72 -30.31 4.55 4.00
C GLU A 72 -30.32 3.02 3.98
N GLN A 73 -31.44 2.39 3.60
CA GLN A 73 -31.53 0.93 3.47
C GLN A 73 -30.62 0.38 2.36
N MET A 74 -30.56 1.06 1.22
CA MET A 74 -29.68 0.67 0.12
C MET A 74 -28.20 0.77 0.52
N LEU A 75 -27.82 1.83 1.23
CA LEU A 75 -26.45 2.02 1.72
C LEU A 75 -26.05 0.89 2.68
N GLU A 76 -26.95 0.51 3.59
CA GLU A 76 -26.72 -0.56 4.55
C GLU A 76 -26.62 -1.93 3.89
N ALA A 77 -27.50 -2.23 2.93
CA ALA A 77 -27.44 -3.46 2.14
C ALA A 77 -26.12 -3.56 1.35
N SER A 78 -25.68 -2.46 0.74
CA SER A 78 -24.39 -2.41 0.02
C SER A 78 -23.20 -2.64 0.96
N ARG A 79 -23.23 -2.06 2.17
CA ARG A 79 -22.21 -2.30 3.21
C ARG A 79 -22.16 -3.78 3.64
N GLN A 80 -23.33 -4.40 3.83
CA GLN A 80 -23.44 -5.80 4.23
C GLN A 80 -22.95 -6.76 3.13
N MET A 81 -23.12 -6.43 1.85
CA MET A 81 -22.59 -7.25 0.75
C MET A 81 -21.07 -7.18 0.63
N VAL A 82 -20.48 -5.99 0.86
CA VAL A 82 -19.02 -5.77 0.69
C VAL A 82 -18.22 -6.29 1.90
N GLN A 83 -18.81 -6.32 3.10
CA GLN A 83 -18.12 -6.76 4.32
C GLN A 83 -17.54 -8.19 4.24
N PRO A 84 -18.30 -9.23 3.85
CA PRO A 84 -17.80 -10.60 3.75
C PRO A 84 -16.63 -10.71 2.77
N GLN A 85 -16.76 -10.08 1.59
CA GLN A 85 -15.71 -10.07 0.57
C GLN A 85 -14.42 -9.45 1.11
N ARG A 86 -14.51 -8.33 1.86
CA ARG A 86 -13.33 -7.73 2.51
C ARG A 86 -12.70 -8.66 3.55
N GLN A 87 -13.51 -9.38 4.32
CA GLN A 87 -12.99 -10.33 5.30
C GLN A 87 -12.29 -11.51 4.61
N ASP A 88 -12.86 -12.04 3.53
CA ASP A 88 -12.29 -13.16 2.80
C ASP A 88 -10.99 -12.76 2.07
N LEU A 89 -10.94 -11.56 1.47
CA LEU A 89 -9.70 -10.98 0.92
C LEU A 89 -8.60 -10.89 1.98
N ARG A 90 -8.93 -10.46 3.21
CA ARG A 90 -7.96 -10.40 4.33
C ARG A 90 -7.47 -11.79 4.73
N LYS A 91 -8.36 -12.78 4.80
CA LYS A 91 -7.98 -14.17 5.11
C LYS A 91 -7.08 -14.75 4.02
N LEU A 92 -7.43 -14.51 2.75
CA LEU A 92 -6.66 -14.98 1.60
C LEU A 92 -5.25 -14.37 1.61
N HIS A 93 -5.14 -13.06 1.87
CA HIS A 93 -3.85 -12.37 1.98
C HIS A 93 -2.99 -12.97 3.10
N LYS A 94 -3.58 -13.18 4.29
CA LYS A 94 -2.87 -13.80 5.42
C LYS A 94 -2.41 -15.23 5.09
N CYS A 95 -3.26 -16.02 4.45
CA CYS A 95 -2.92 -17.38 4.02
C CYS A 95 -1.81 -17.38 2.96
N ALA A 96 -1.83 -16.43 2.02
CA ALA A 96 -0.77 -16.27 1.03
C ALA A 96 0.57 -15.91 1.69
N GLU A 97 0.58 -15.01 2.68
CA GLU A 97 1.79 -14.69 3.44
C GLU A 97 2.32 -15.91 4.22
N GLU A 98 1.44 -16.68 4.86
CA GLU A 98 1.80 -17.91 5.57
C GLU A 98 2.36 -18.97 4.62
N ASN A 99 1.70 -19.21 3.47
CA ASN A 99 2.19 -20.11 2.44
C ASN A 99 3.55 -19.66 1.89
N HIS A 100 3.74 -18.36 1.66
CA HIS A 100 5.02 -17.83 1.22
C HIS A 100 6.14 -18.09 2.23
N ARG A 101 5.87 -17.90 3.54
CA ARG A 101 6.82 -18.27 4.61
C ARG A 101 7.13 -19.76 4.62
N ASN A 102 6.10 -20.61 4.47
CA ASN A 102 6.27 -22.07 4.44
C ASN A 102 7.09 -22.52 3.22
N ILE A 103 6.86 -21.92 2.05
CA ILE A 103 7.65 -22.19 0.83
C ILE A 103 9.12 -21.83 1.08
N ASN A 104 9.40 -20.67 1.69
CA ASN A 104 10.77 -20.26 1.99
C ASN A 104 11.45 -21.21 3.00
N ASP A 105 10.73 -21.73 4.00
CA ASP A 105 11.25 -22.71 4.95
C ASP A 105 11.54 -24.07 4.28
N VAL A 106 10.63 -24.53 3.42
CA VAL A 106 10.82 -25.76 2.62
C VAL A 106 11.99 -25.61 1.66
N ASP A 107 12.12 -24.47 0.98
CA ASP A 107 13.24 -24.18 0.07
C ASP A 107 14.57 -24.19 0.82
N LEU A 108 14.63 -23.53 1.99
CA LEU A 108 15.81 -23.59 2.86
C LEU A 108 16.15 -25.03 3.27
N ARG A 109 15.14 -25.83 3.63
CA ARG A 109 15.32 -27.22 4.05
C ARG A 109 15.75 -28.11 2.89
N LEU A 110 15.27 -27.86 1.67
CA LEU A 110 15.73 -28.53 0.46
C LEU A 110 17.17 -28.16 0.15
N GLN A 111 17.54 -26.89 0.20
CA GLN A 111 18.93 -26.46 0.01
C GLN A 111 19.86 -27.06 1.07
N LEU A 112 19.42 -27.21 2.31
CA LEU A 112 20.17 -27.90 3.36
C LEU A 112 20.37 -29.39 3.06
N LEU A 113 19.35 -30.06 2.50
CA LEU A 113 19.42 -31.46 2.07
C LEU A 113 20.30 -31.65 0.84
N GLU A 114 20.24 -30.75 -0.14
CA GLU A 114 21.09 -30.76 -1.32
C GLU A 114 22.58 -30.57 -0.97
N ASN A 115 22.84 -29.88 0.14
CA ASN A 115 24.19 -29.66 0.68
C ASN A 115 24.59 -30.64 1.80
N SER A 116 23.88 -31.77 1.96
CA SER A 116 24.05 -32.71 3.09
C SER A 116 25.39 -33.46 3.14
N ARG A 117 26.38 -33.11 2.31
CA ARG A 117 27.61 -33.89 2.24
C ARG A 117 28.49 -33.75 3.49
N MET A 118 28.17 -32.84 4.42
CA MET A 118 28.81 -32.69 5.75
C MET A 118 30.32 -32.99 5.71
N ASN A 119 31.01 -32.46 4.71
CA ASN A 119 32.40 -32.78 4.39
C ASN A 119 33.21 -31.51 4.09
N GLY A 120 32.71 -30.35 4.50
CA GLY A 120 33.35 -29.07 4.26
C GLY A 120 33.20 -28.53 2.84
N LYS A 121 32.47 -29.22 1.96
CA LYS A 121 32.27 -28.81 0.57
C LYS A 121 30.86 -28.33 0.33
N LEU A 122 30.74 -27.17 -0.31
CA LEU A 122 29.47 -26.56 -0.71
C LEU A 122 29.56 -26.11 -2.16
N LEU A 123 28.57 -26.47 -2.96
CA LEU A 123 28.34 -25.95 -4.31
C LEU A 123 27.11 -25.03 -4.25
N TRP A 124 27.32 -23.75 -4.46
CA TRP A 124 26.28 -22.73 -4.43
C TRP A 124 26.00 -22.19 -5.81
N LYS A 125 24.78 -22.42 -6.30
CA LYS A 125 24.26 -21.79 -7.51
C LYS A 125 23.59 -20.46 -7.15
N ILE A 126 23.91 -19.41 -7.89
CA ILE A 126 23.15 -18.15 -7.91
C ILE A 126 22.51 -18.05 -9.29
N ASP A 127 21.19 -18.13 -9.35
CA ASP A 127 20.38 -17.90 -10.54
C ASP A 127 19.88 -16.45 -10.60
N ASP A 128 19.27 -16.08 -11.73
CA ASP A 128 18.71 -14.74 -12.00
C ASP A 128 19.71 -13.62 -11.66
N PHE A 129 20.99 -13.83 -12.00
CA PHE A 129 22.08 -12.97 -11.56
C PHE A 129 21.84 -11.50 -11.94
N ARG A 130 21.36 -11.23 -13.15
CA ARG A 130 21.08 -9.86 -13.60
C ARG A 130 19.99 -9.19 -12.75
N GLN A 131 18.91 -9.91 -12.43
CA GLN A 131 17.84 -9.38 -11.59
C GLN A 131 18.34 -9.12 -10.16
N ARG A 132 18.99 -10.11 -9.55
CA ARG A 132 19.52 -10.00 -8.19
C ARG A 132 20.56 -8.88 -8.08
N ARG A 133 21.43 -8.71 -9.09
CA ARG A 133 22.38 -7.59 -9.13
C ARG A 133 21.67 -6.25 -9.26
N GLN A 134 20.61 -6.15 -10.07
CA GLN A 134 19.81 -4.93 -10.16
C GLN A 134 19.18 -4.58 -8.80
N GLN A 135 18.68 -5.57 -8.07
CA GLN A 135 18.15 -5.37 -6.70
C GLN A 135 19.25 -4.86 -5.74
N THR A 136 20.51 -5.31 -5.89
CA THR A 136 21.63 -4.76 -5.11
C THR A 136 21.96 -3.31 -5.45
N LEU A 137 21.82 -2.92 -6.73
CA LEU A 137 22.07 -1.55 -7.17
C LEU A 137 21.00 -0.57 -6.68
N VAL A 138 19.74 -1.00 -6.63
CA VAL A 138 18.62 -0.18 -6.13
C VAL A 138 18.59 -0.15 -4.59
N GLY A 139 19.26 -1.09 -3.93
CA GLY A 139 19.37 -1.16 -2.48
C GLY A 139 18.31 -2.05 -1.80
N ASP A 140 17.50 -2.79 -2.58
CA ASP A 140 16.47 -3.69 -2.06
C ASP A 140 17.08 -4.87 -1.29
N ILE A 141 18.24 -5.36 -1.74
CA ILE A 141 19.01 -6.41 -1.08
C ILE A 141 20.48 -6.00 -1.00
N SER A 142 21.16 -6.27 0.11
CA SER A 142 22.58 -5.90 0.26
C SER A 142 23.54 -7.06 -0.08
N ALA A 143 23.19 -8.28 0.32
CA ALA A 143 24.00 -9.46 0.12
C ALA A 143 23.12 -10.72 0.02
N LEU A 144 23.63 -11.74 -0.66
CA LEU A 144 23.05 -13.07 -0.72
C LEU A 144 23.79 -14.00 0.23
N HIS A 145 23.08 -14.98 0.81
CA HIS A 145 23.66 -16.03 1.61
C HIS A 145 23.37 -17.39 0.98
N SER A 146 24.35 -18.29 1.01
CA SER A 146 24.10 -19.70 0.69
C SER A 146 23.34 -20.39 1.82
N ALA A 147 22.81 -21.57 1.54
CA ALA A 147 22.42 -22.47 2.61
C ALA A 147 23.62 -22.82 3.51
N PRO A 148 23.39 -23.04 4.82
CA PRO A 148 24.42 -23.53 5.73
C PRO A 148 24.99 -24.90 5.30
N CYS A 149 26.28 -25.07 5.53
CA CYS A 149 27.02 -26.32 5.35
C CYS A 149 27.86 -26.61 6.61
N TYR A 150 28.31 -27.86 6.75
CA TYR A 150 29.17 -28.28 7.86
C TYR A 150 30.46 -28.90 7.34
N THR A 151 31.53 -28.69 8.11
CA THR A 151 32.86 -29.27 7.85
C THR A 151 32.92 -30.79 8.09
N SER A 152 32.08 -31.30 8.99
CA SER A 152 31.89 -32.73 9.29
C SER A 152 30.49 -32.93 9.92
N GLU A 153 30.07 -34.18 10.16
CA GLU A 153 28.77 -34.51 10.80
C GLU A 153 28.53 -33.75 12.12
N TYR A 154 29.59 -33.53 12.89
CA TYR A 154 29.58 -32.79 14.16
C TYR A 154 30.53 -31.59 14.13
N GLY A 155 30.70 -30.99 12.95
CA GLY A 155 31.72 -29.98 12.66
C GLY A 155 31.26 -28.54 12.81
N TYR A 156 32.16 -27.64 12.40
CA TYR A 156 31.86 -26.21 12.26
C TYR A 156 30.76 -26.00 11.22
N LYS A 157 29.79 -25.13 11.54
CA LYS A 157 28.75 -24.67 10.64
C LYS A 157 29.18 -23.39 9.96
N PHE A 158 28.96 -23.28 8.65
CA PHE A 158 29.30 -22.08 7.89
C PHE A 158 28.33 -21.85 6.73
N CYS A 159 28.31 -20.66 6.18
CA CYS A 159 27.71 -20.37 4.88
C CYS A 159 28.57 -19.39 4.09
N LEU A 160 28.25 -19.20 2.82
CA LEU A 160 28.84 -18.16 1.98
C LEU A 160 27.96 -16.91 2.00
N ARG A 161 28.60 -15.75 1.88
CA ARG A 161 27.95 -14.46 1.68
C ARG A 161 28.55 -13.78 0.45
N ALA A 162 27.72 -13.41 -0.51
CA ALA A 162 28.15 -12.71 -1.72
C ALA A 162 27.50 -11.33 -1.86
N TYR A 163 28.28 -10.39 -2.36
CA TYR A 163 27.83 -9.06 -2.75
C TYR A 163 28.00 -8.93 -4.26
N LEU A 164 26.89 -9.00 -4.99
CA LEU A 164 26.89 -9.03 -6.46
C LEU A 164 27.35 -7.73 -7.11
N ASN A 165 27.39 -6.63 -6.35
CA ASN A 165 27.93 -5.35 -6.76
C ASN A 165 29.08 -4.88 -5.85
N GLY A 166 29.74 -5.82 -5.17
CA GLY A 166 30.92 -5.56 -4.35
C GLY A 166 30.62 -5.03 -2.95
N ASP A 167 31.63 -5.12 -2.09
CA ASP A 167 31.64 -4.63 -0.71
C ASP A 167 33.00 -3.99 -0.40
N GLY A 168 32.98 -2.90 0.38
CA GLY A 168 34.18 -2.17 0.79
C GLY A 168 35.03 -1.72 -0.41
N VAL A 169 36.30 -2.15 -0.45
CA VAL A 169 37.24 -1.75 -1.51
C VAL A 169 36.89 -2.29 -2.90
N GLY A 170 36.01 -3.29 -2.99
CA GLY A 170 35.53 -3.86 -4.25
C GLY A 170 34.18 -3.32 -4.72
N GLU A 171 33.57 -2.40 -3.96
CA GLU A 171 32.24 -1.87 -4.25
C GLU A 171 32.15 -1.27 -5.66
N GLY A 172 31.10 -1.63 -6.39
CA GLY A 172 30.80 -1.18 -7.76
C GLY A 172 31.70 -1.75 -8.86
N THR A 173 32.79 -2.44 -8.52
CA THR A 173 33.81 -2.89 -9.49
C THR A 173 33.97 -4.40 -9.53
N HIS A 174 33.85 -5.05 -8.38
CA HIS A 174 34.04 -6.48 -8.20
C HIS A 174 32.78 -7.13 -7.64
N LEU A 175 32.65 -8.43 -7.85
CA LEU A 175 31.84 -9.29 -6.99
C LEU A 175 32.69 -9.63 -5.77
N SER A 176 32.12 -9.51 -4.57
CA SER A 176 32.79 -9.89 -3.33
C SER A 176 32.22 -11.19 -2.78
N LEU A 177 33.09 -12.05 -2.24
CA LEU A 177 32.71 -13.34 -1.69
C LEU A 177 33.36 -13.57 -0.33
N PHE A 178 32.56 -14.01 0.64
CA PHE A 178 32.99 -14.22 2.02
C PHE A 178 32.47 -15.54 2.57
N LEU A 179 33.21 -16.11 3.51
CA LEU A 179 32.73 -17.17 4.40
C LEU A 179 32.24 -16.56 5.72
N VAL A 180 31.14 -17.09 6.22
CA VAL A 180 30.55 -16.74 7.50
C VAL A 180 30.53 -17.99 8.37
N LEU A 181 31.24 -17.96 9.50
CA LEU A 181 31.06 -18.98 10.53
C LEU A 181 29.75 -18.73 11.27
N MET A 182 29.00 -19.81 11.44
CA MET A 182 27.70 -19.79 12.10
C MET A 182 27.77 -20.59 13.39
N LYS A 183 26.90 -20.25 14.34
CA LYS A 183 26.76 -21.01 15.58
C LYS A 183 26.29 -22.45 15.30
N SER A 184 26.97 -23.42 15.88
CA SER A 184 26.65 -24.86 15.79
C SER A 184 26.35 -25.43 17.17
N ASP A 185 25.53 -26.48 17.22
CA ASP A 185 25.27 -27.22 18.46
C ASP A 185 26.54 -27.91 19.00
N TYR A 186 27.52 -28.12 18.12
CA TYR A 186 28.78 -28.79 18.42
C TYR A 186 29.93 -27.82 18.79
N ASP A 187 29.69 -26.50 18.84
CA ASP A 187 30.75 -25.50 19.10
C ASP A 187 31.51 -25.70 20.42
N ASN A 188 30.95 -26.43 21.38
CA ASN A 188 31.58 -26.75 22.66
C ASN A 188 32.61 -27.88 22.60
N ILE A 189 32.55 -28.73 21.57
CA ILE A 189 33.47 -29.86 21.37
C ILE A 189 34.47 -29.63 20.23
N LEU A 190 34.42 -28.46 19.59
CA LEU A 190 35.31 -28.04 18.51
C LEU A 190 36.47 -27.18 19.02
N GLU A 191 37.57 -27.18 18.27
CA GLU A 191 38.74 -26.35 18.56
C GLU A 191 38.50 -24.89 18.15
N TRP A 192 39.01 -23.96 18.95
CA TRP A 192 38.90 -22.52 18.66
C TRP A 192 40.22 -21.79 18.93
N PRO A 193 40.56 -20.75 18.15
CA PRO A 193 39.81 -20.22 17.00
C PRO A 193 39.86 -21.17 15.79
N PHE A 194 38.89 -21.02 14.90
CA PHE A 194 38.81 -21.77 13.64
C PHE A 194 40.07 -21.54 12.80
N GLN A 195 40.69 -22.62 12.32
CA GLN A 195 42.01 -22.61 11.67
C GLN A 195 42.05 -23.43 10.36
N LYS A 196 40.90 -23.92 9.92
CA LYS A 196 40.78 -24.71 8.68
C LYS A 196 40.97 -23.81 7.46
N LYS A 197 41.78 -24.25 6.50
CA LYS A 197 42.00 -23.52 5.25
C LYS A 197 40.69 -23.49 4.45
N ILE A 198 40.38 -22.34 3.85
CA ILE A 198 39.18 -22.17 3.04
C ILE A 198 39.61 -21.86 1.61
N LYS A 199 39.08 -22.61 0.65
CA LYS A 199 39.30 -22.39 -0.77
C LYS A 199 37.97 -22.02 -1.43
N PHE A 200 37.89 -20.81 -1.97
CA PHE A 200 36.79 -20.38 -2.82
C PHE A 200 37.12 -20.66 -4.28
N THR A 201 36.15 -21.12 -5.04
CA THR A 201 36.26 -21.36 -6.47
C THR A 201 35.01 -20.81 -7.16
N LEU A 202 35.18 -19.90 -8.11
CA LEU A 202 34.14 -19.57 -9.07
C LEU A 202 34.35 -20.42 -10.32
N ILE A 203 33.34 -21.23 -10.62
CA ILE A 203 33.38 -22.20 -11.70
C ILE A 203 33.28 -21.49 -13.04
N ASN A 204 34.24 -21.74 -13.90
CA ASN A 204 34.15 -21.41 -15.30
C ASN A 204 33.31 -22.48 -16.00
N GLN A 205 32.13 -22.09 -16.49
CA GLN A 205 31.13 -23.02 -17.01
C GLN A 205 31.43 -23.51 -18.44
N GLN A 206 32.51 -23.00 -19.05
CA GLN A 206 32.99 -23.43 -20.36
C GLN A 206 34.26 -24.27 -20.26
N ASN A 207 35.15 -23.93 -19.32
CA ASN A 207 36.40 -24.65 -19.11
C ASN A 207 36.85 -24.60 -17.63
N ARG A 208 36.68 -25.73 -16.93
CA ARG A 208 37.08 -25.89 -15.52
C ARG A 208 38.56 -25.63 -15.24
N SER A 209 39.46 -25.72 -16.23
CA SER A 209 40.87 -25.37 -16.04
C SER A 209 41.11 -23.87 -15.84
N LYS A 210 40.09 -23.04 -16.09
CA LYS A 210 40.08 -21.58 -15.92
C LYS A 210 39.19 -21.14 -14.76
N ASP A 211 38.83 -22.06 -13.87
CA ASP A 211 38.17 -21.71 -12.62
C ASP A 211 38.97 -20.62 -11.89
N HIS A 212 38.27 -19.63 -11.34
CA HIS A 212 38.90 -18.58 -10.55
C HIS A 212 38.94 -19.02 -9.09
N ILE A 213 40.12 -19.08 -8.50
CA ILE A 213 40.37 -19.69 -7.20
C ILE A 213 41.05 -18.69 -6.27
N GLU A 214 40.50 -18.53 -5.07
CA GLU A 214 41.14 -17.78 -3.98
C GLU A 214 41.19 -18.65 -2.73
N GLU A 215 42.32 -18.61 -2.01
CA GLU A 215 42.51 -19.36 -0.77
C GLU A 215 42.77 -18.41 0.39
N ILE A 216 42.05 -18.64 1.49
CA ILE A 216 42.23 -17.87 2.72
C ILE A 216 42.63 -18.80 3.87
N ASN A 217 43.57 -18.33 4.67
CA ASN A 217 43.98 -18.96 5.92
C ASN A 217 43.42 -18.13 7.09
N PRO A 218 42.59 -18.71 7.97
CA PRO A 218 42.02 -18.00 9.11
C PRO A 218 43.08 -17.37 10.01
N LYS A 219 42.92 -16.08 10.32
CA LYS A 219 43.84 -15.35 11.20
C LYS A 219 43.38 -15.48 12.65
N LYS A 220 44.22 -16.04 13.53
CA LYS A 220 43.91 -16.28 14.96
C LYS A 220 43.41 -15.05 15.72
N GLY A 221 43.89 -13.85 15.38
CA GLY A 221 43.47 -12.59 16.02
C GLY A 221 42.20 -11.96 15.46
N SER A 222 41.60 -12.53 14.41
CA SER A 222 40.38 -12.00 13.81
C SER A 222 39.14 -12.48 14.57
N GLU A 223 38.21 -11.56 14.83
CA GLU A 223 36.92 -11.88 15.44
C GLU A 223 36.07 -12.82 14.57
N SER A 224 36.24 -12.80 13.24
CA SER A 224 35.49 -13.66 12.30
C SER A 224 35.67 -15.15 12.58
N PHE A 225 36.82 -15.56 13.15
CA PHE A 225 37.19 -16.96 13.37
C PHE A 225 37.14 -17.40 14.84
N GLN A 226 36.66 -16.54 15.73
CA GLN A 226 36.45 -16.91 17.14
C GLN A 226 35.18 -17.75 17.29
N LYS A 227 35.06 -18.43 18.42
CA LYS A 227 33.85 -19.16 18.78
C LYS A 227 32.60 -18.26 18.70
N PRO A 228 31.57 -18.62 17.91
CA PRO A 228 30.39 -17.80 17.75
C PRO A 228 29.68 -17.50 19.07
N LYS A 229 29.42 -16.20 19.30
CA LYS A 229 28.57 -15.72 20.40
C LYS A 229 27.14 -15.39 19.94
N LYS A 230 26.98 -15.18 18.63
CA LYS A 230 25.71 -14.91 17.93
C LYS A 230 25.54 -15.97 16.83
N GLU A 231 24.39 -15.97 16.16
CA GLU A 231 24.09 -16.90 15.06
C GLU A 231 25.13 -16.85 13.93
N MET A 232 25.67 -15.68 13.63
CA MET A 232 26.68 -15.46 12.61
C MET A 232 27.81 -14.57 13.13
N ASN A 233 29.04 -14.95 12.79
CA ASN A 233 30.22 -14.09 12.99
C ASN A 233 30.32 -13.03 11.88
N ILE A 234 31.30 -12.13 12.03
CA ILE A 234 31.69 -11.19 10.98
C ILE A 234 32.22 -12.00 9.78
N ALA A 235 31.73 -11.70 8.58
CA ALA A 235 32.16 -12.37 7.35
C ALA A 235 33.66 -12.15 7.09
N SER A 236 34.35 -13.12 6.50
CA SER A 236 35.75 -13.00 6.10
C SER A 236 36.01 -13.66 4.75
N GLY A 237 36.77 -13.01 3.87
CA GLY A 237 36.92 -13.41 2.48
C GLY A 237 37.55 -12.34 1.63
N CYS A 238 37.10 -12.26 0.37
CA CYS A 238 37.73 -11.51 -0.70
C CYS A 238 36.81 -10.38 -1.19
N PRO A 239 37.03 -9.12 -0.77
CA PRO A 239 36.28 -7.97 -1.26
C PRO A 239 36.42 -7.75 -2.78
N MET A 240 37.60 -8.02 -3.33
CA MET A 240 37.88 -7.95 -4.77
C MET A 240 38.04 -9.37 -5.33
N PHE A 241 37.03 -10.21 -5.18
CA PHE A 241 37.12 -11.62 -5.61
C PHE A 241 37.24 -11.71 -7.14
N ILE A 242 36.28 -11.18 -7.89
CA ILE A 242 36.39 -11.11 -9.36
C ILE A 242 35.80 -9.82 -9.91
N GLU A 243 36.44 -9.23 -10.91
CA GLU A 243 35.91 -8.06 -11.62
C GLU A 243 34.57 -8.39 -12.30
N LEU A 244 33.58 -7.50 -12.14
CA LEU A 244 32.23 -7.74 -12.65
C LEU A 244 32.20 -7.89 -14.18
N ASN A 245 33.05 -7.16 -14.89
CA ASN A 245 33.13 -7.20 -16.35
C ASN A 245 33.66 -8.54 -16.88
N ARG A 246 34.40 -9.28 -16.06
CA ARG A 246 34.99 -10.56 -16.45
C ARG A 246 34.00 -11.72 -16.34
N LEU A 247 32.92 -11.58 -15.57
CA LEU A 247 31.96 -12.65 -15.33
C LEU A 247 31.38 -13.23 -16.63
N ASP A 248 30.90 -12.37 -17.53
CA ASP A 248 30.33 -12.78 -18.83
C ASP A 248 31.44 -13.11 -19.83
N ILE A 249 32.44 -12.22 -19.97
CA ILE A 249 33.52 -12.33 -20.97
C ILE A 249 34.34 -13.61 -20.81
N ASP A 250 34.70 -13.96 -19.58
CA ASP A 250 35.58 -15.10 -19.30
C ASP A 250 34.81 -16.43 -19.17
N GLY A 251 33.48 -16.44 -19.30
CA GLY A 251 32.65 -17.66 -19.31
C GLY A 251 32.24 -18.18 -17.92
N PHE A 252 32.22 -17.31 -16.91
CA PHE A 252 31.73 -17.65 -15.57
C PHE A 252 30.20 -17.54 -15.46
N LEU A 253 29.61 -16.51 -16.08
CA LEU A 253 28.17 -16.28 -16.16
C LEU A 253 27.62 -16.96 -17.42
N LYS A 254 26.75 -17.94 -17.24
CA LYS A 254 26.06 -18.63 -18.33
C LYS A 254 24.63 -18.95 -17.91
N ASP A 255 23.69 -18.79 -18.85
CA ASP A 255 22.26 -18.97 -18.61
C ASP A 255 21.76 -18.17 -17.38
N ASP A 256 22.30 -16.94 -17.24
CA ASP A 256 22.08 -16.02 -16.11
C ASP A 256 22.40 -16.60 -14.72
N CYS A 257 23.28 -17.59 -14.66
CA CYS A 257 23.67 -18.28 -13.43
C CYS A 257 25.18 -18.23 -13.17
N LEU A 258 25.55 -18.19 -11.89
CA LEU A 258 26.92 -18.39 -11.38
C LEU A 258 26.97 -19.63 -10.47
N PHE A 259 28.13 -20.28 -10.40
CA PHE A 259 28.37 -21.41 -9.50
C PHE A 259 29.64 -21.19 -8.69
N PHE A 260 29.49 -21.16 -7.37
CA PHE A 260 30.60 -21.08 -6.42
C PHE A 260 30.79 -22.43 -5.74
N GLU A 261 32.02 -22.92 -5.71
CA GLU A 261 32.43 -24.02 -4.84
C GLU A 261 33.24 -23.44 -3.67
N VAL A 262 33.02 -23.97 -2.48
CA VAL A 262 33.92 -23.76 -1.34
C VAL A 262 34.33 -25.10 -0.77
N ASP A 263 35.61 -25.21 -0.42
CA ASP A 263 36.20 -26.36 0.26
C ASP A 263 36.85 -25.87 1.56
N VAL A 264 36.45 -26.46 2.69
CA VAL A 264 36.94 -26.15 4.03
C VAL A 264 37.61 -27.39 4.60
N GLU A 265 38.95 -27.39 4.62
CA GLU A 265 39.80 -28.54 5.00
C GLU A 265 39.63 -28.98 6.46
#